data_AF-A0A1W6UCI7-F1
#
_entry.id   AF-A0A1W6UCI7-F1
#
_cell.length_a   1.000
_cell.length_b   1.000
_cell.length_c   1.000
_cell.angle_alpha   90.00
_cell.angle_beta   90.00
_cell.angle_gamma   90.00
#
_symmetry.space_group_name_H-M   'P 1'
#
loop_
_entity.id
_entity.type
_entity.pdbx_description
1 polymer ?
#
loop_
_entity_poly.entity_id
_entity_poly.type
_entity_poly.pdbx_seq_one_letter_code
_entity_poly.pdbx_strand_id
1 'polypeptide(L)'
;MKIKRKPLLILSVCALAGAAFGGHYYLDNRDLSFMTNQEWSWLDKDKRIQSRFDEDEQRPILRKVYRQEKYVVYVGKDDDYSPKAMVVFDTQCKPNSVIETDSLYSSGKPKTLHCTPEGDRLYYAVSWEGKDTDIYWHDNLGGFVVDEDLAEWDLSVVDKYITLLKAKTLG
;
A
#
# COMPACT_ATOMS: atom_id res chain seq x y z
N MET A 1 49.35 -8.98 51.51
CA MET A 1 48.82 -10.23 50.92
C MET A 1 47.34 -10.02 50.59
N LYS A 2 46.93 -10.26 49.34
CA LYS A 2 45.53 -10.39 48.82
C LYS A 2 44.67 -9.10 48.81
N ILE A 3 43.77 -8.79 47.87
CA ILE A 3 43.30 -9.37 46.58
C ILE A 3 42.67 -8.19 45.78
N LYS A 4 42.94 -8.14 44.47
CA LYS A 4 42.27 -7.26 43.49
C LYS A 4 40.77 -7.58 43.41
N ARG A 5 39.90 -6.57 43.33
CA ARG A 5 38.58 -6.70 42.69
C ARG A 5 38.38 -5.55 41.69
N LYS A 6 38.40 -5.90 40.40
CA LYS A 6 37.93 -5.06 39.29
C LYS A 6 36.40 -5.16 39.24
N PRO A 7 35.63 -4.07 39.12
CA PRO A 7 34.26 -4.15 38.66
C PRO A 7 34.27 -4.29 37.14
N LEU A 8 33.72 -5.40 36.66
CA LEU A 8 33.51 -5.71 35.26
C LEU A 8 32.00 -5.60 34.97
N LEU A 9 31.69 -4.91 33.87
CA LEU A 9 30.51 -5.10 33.01
C LEU A 9 29.11 -4.88 33.62
N ILE A 10 28.62 -3.64 33.51
CA ILE A 10 27.19 -3.35 33.26
C ILE A 10 27.11 -2.15 32.31
N LEU A 11 27.31 -2.37 31.00
CA LEU A 11 27.12 -1.31 29.98
C LEU A 11 26.59 -1.83 28.63
N SER A 12 26.28 -3.14 28.52
CA SER A 12 26.01 -3.79 27.24
C SER A 12 24.53 -3.91 26.86
N VAL A 13 23.57 -3.67 27.77
CA VAL A 13 22.15 -3.96 27.49
C VAL A 13 21.42 -2.75 26.86
N CYS A 14 21.77 -1.52 27.22
CA CYS A 14 21.11 -0.32 26.69
C CYS A 14 21.45 -0.03 25.22
N ALA A 15 22.68 -0.33 24.78
CA ALA A 15 23.10 -0.09 23.39
C ALA A 15 22.38 -1.02 22.40
N LEU A 16 22.15 -2.29 22.78
CA LEU A 16 21.42 -3.25 21.94
C LEU A 16 19.92 -2.91 21.85
N ALA A 17 19.30 -2.47 22.96
CA ALA A 17 17.92 -2.00 22.94
C ALA A 17 17.78 -0.75 22.06
N GLY A 18 18.64 0.26 22.24
CA GLY A 18 18.61 1.48 21.43
C GLY A 18 18.79 1.23 19.93
N ALA A 19 19.67 0.30 19.54
CA ALA A 19 19.86 -0.08 18.14
C ALA A 19 18.64 -0.84 17.57
N ALA A 20 18.01 -1.72 18.35
CA ALA A 20 16.82 -2.46 17.93
C ALA A 20 15.59 -1.55 17.78
N PHE A 21 15.33 -0.68 18.76
CA PHE A 21 14.22 0.28 18.71
C PHE A 21 14.42 1.35 17.64
N GLY A 22 15.65 1.87 17.50
CA GLY A 22 16.00 2.80 16.44
C GLY A 22 15.81 2.17 15.06
N GLY A 23 16.37 0.96 14.84
CA GLY A 23 16.26 0.23 13.58
C GLY A 23 14.81 -0.02 13.15
N HIS A 24 13.94 -0.40 14.09
CA HIS A 24 12.51 -0.62 13.81
C HIS A 24 11.80 0.68 13.42
N TYR A 25 12.05 1.78 14.16
CA TYR A 25 11.48 3.10 13.84
C TYR A 25 11.93 3.64 12.47
N TYR A 26 13.20 3.45 12.11
CA TYR A 26 13.71 3.86 10.79
C TYR A 26 13.08 3.05 9.64
N LEU A 27 12.81 1.75 9.84
CA LEU A 27 12.20 0.91 8.81
C LEU A 27 10.72 1.24 8.60
N ASP A 28 10.00 1.59 9.65
CA ASP A 28 8.60 2.02 9.61
C ASP A 28 8.44 3.30 8.78
N ASN A 29 9.26 4.31 9.05
CA ASN A 29 9.19 5.58 8.33
C ASN A 29 9.49 5.44 6.84
N ARG A 30 10.37 4.51 6.46
CA ARG A 30 10.68 4.25 5.05
C ARG A 30 9.50 3.67 4.28
N ASP A 31 8.65 2.87 4.91
CA ASP A 31 7.43 2.36 4.27
C ASP A 31 6.34 3.42 4.21
N LEU A 32 6.22 4.26 5.25
CA LEU A 32 5.26 5.38 5.26
C LEU A 32 5.62 6.49 4.26
N SER A 33 6.90 6.69 3.95
CA SER A 33 7.35 7.72 3.01
C SER A 33 7.58 7.21 1.58
N PHE A 34 7.30 5.93 1.29
CA PHE A 34 7.61 5.35 -0.02
C PHE A 34 6.67 5.89 -1.10
N MET A 35 7.27 6.36 -2.21
CA MET A 35 6.58 6.88 -3.41
C MET A 35 5.50 7.95 -3.14
N THR A 36 5.64 8.72 -2.06
CA THR A 36 4.64 9.71 -1.68
C THR A 36 5.25 10.88 -0.91
N ASN A 37 4.62 12.05 -1.03
CA ASN A 37 4.86 13.20 -0.17
C ASN A 37 3.74 13.39 0.88
N GLN A 38 2.76 12.48 0.89
CA GLN A 38 1.62 12.51 1.80
C GLN A 38 1.98 11.80 3.10
N GLU A 39 1.39 12.22 4.20
CA GLU A 39 1.54 11.53 5.47
C GLU A 39 0.64 10.29 5.52
N TRP A 40 1.26 9.14 5.80
CA TRP A 40 0.57 7.87 5.99
C TRP A 40 0.71 7.40 7.42
N SER A 41 -0.32 6.69 7.89
CA SER A 41 -0.29 6.03 9.19
C SER A 41 -0.54 4.54 9.02
N TRP A 42 0.02 3.74 9.92
CA TRP A 42 -0.25 2.31 9.96
C TRP A 42 -1.68 2.06 10.42
N LEU A 43 -2.45 1.31 9.61
CA LEU A 43 -3.73 0.74 10.02
C LEU A 43 -3.51 -0.65 10.64
N ASP A 44 -2.69 -1.46 9.98
CA ASP A 44 -2.26 -2.78 10.44
C ASP A 44 -0.79 -2.98 10.06
N LYS A 45 0.10 -2.96 11.05
CA LYS A 45 1.55 -3.13 10.82
C LYS A 45 1.91 -4.55 10.41
N ASP A 46 1.24 -5.55 10.98
CA ASP A 46 1.56 -6.96 10.76
C ASP A 46 1.25 -7.34 9.31
N LYS A 47 0.16 -6.80 8.77
CA LYS A 47 -0.23 -6.94 7.36
C LYS A 47 0.36 -5.88 6.43
N ARG A 48 1.15 -4.95 6.99
CA ARG A 48 1.79 -3.82 6.30
C ARG A 48 0.78 -2.89 5.58
N ILE A 49 -0.43 -2.78 6.12
CA ILE A 49 -1.50 -1.94 5.61
C ILE A 49 -1.42 -0.56 6.26
N GLN A 50 -1.41 0.45 5.40
CA GLN A 50 -1.39 1.85 5.77
C GLN A 50 -2.69 2.50 5.32
N SER A 51 -3.07 3.56 6.00
CA SER A 51 -4.24 4.37 5.65
C SER A 51 -3.91 5.85 5.70
N ARG A 52 -4.59 6.61 4.84
CA ARG A 52 -4.73 8.06 4.99
C ARG A 52 -6.14 8.47 4.58
N PHE A 53 -6.54 9.67 4.94
CA PHE A 53 -7.69 10.31 4.32
C PHE A 53 -7.24 10.95 2.99
N ASP A 54 -7.95 10.65 1.91
CA ASP A 54 -7.78 11.30 0.62
C ASP A 54 -8.75 12.48 0.53
N GLU A 55 -8.21 13.69 0.47
CA GLU A 55 -9.00 14.92 0.41
C GLU A 55 -9.65 15.11 -0.97
N ASP A 56 -9.07 14.58 -2.04
CA ASP A 56 -9.63 14.73 -3.39
C ASP A 56 -10.83 13.80 -3.58
N GLU A 57 -10.71 12.55 -3.12
CA GLU A 57 -11.81 11.58 -3.15
C GLU A 57 -12.76 11.70 -1.94
N GLN A 58 -12.42 12.57 -0.99
CA GLN A 58 -13.10 12.72 0.31
C GLN A 58 -13.39 11.35 0.91
N ARG A 59 -12.38 10.48 1.09
CA ARG A 59 -12.54 9.15 1.71
C ARG A 59 -11.22 8.57 2.20
N PRO A 60 -11.23 7.62 3.16
CA PRO A 60 -10.03 6.87 3.50
C PRO A 60 -9.59 6.01 2.31
N ILE A 61 -8.30 5.99 2.04
CA ILE A 61 -7.66 5.10 1.08
C ILE A 61 -6.63 4.24 1.82
N LEU A 62 -6.58 2.95 1.47
CA LEU A 62 -5.61 2.02 2.04
C LEU A 62 -4.50 1.76 1.03
N ARG A 63 -3.30 1.46 1.54
CA ARG A 63 -2.21 0.98 0.69
C ARG A 63 -1.31 -0.04 1.38
N LYS A 64 -0.56 -0.75 0.56
CA LYS A 64 0.54 -1.64 0.95
C LYS A 64 1.73 -1.38 0.03
N VAL A 65 2.94 -1.41 0.59
CA VAL A 65 4.17 -1.02 -0.10
C VAL A 65 5.10 -2.22 -0.31
N TYR A 66 5.63 -2.36 -1.52
CA TYR A 66 6.57 -3.41 -1.91
C TYR A 66 7.90 -2.76 -2.32
N ARG A 67 8.76 -2.50 -1.32
CA ARG A 67 9.99 -1.73 -1.54
C ARG A 67 11.02 -2.44 -2.41
N GLN A 68 11.10 -3.77 -2.33
CA GLN A 68 12.11 -4.53 -3.07
C GLN A 68 11.73 -4.62 -4.55
N GLU A 69 10.45 -4.85 -4.80
CA GLU A 69 9.80 -4.96 -6.10
C GLU A 69 9.43 -3.60 -6.70
N LYS A 70 9.55 -2.53 -5.89
CA LYS A 70 9.34 -1.13 -6.24
C LYS A 70 7.93 -0.81 -6.77
N TYR A 71 6.91 -1.23 -6.02
CA TYR A 71 5.53 -0.83 -6.31
C TYR A 71 4.70 -0.59 -5.05
N VAL A 72 3.54 0.01 -5.24
CA VAL A 72 2.54 0.26 -4.22
C VAL A 72 1.19 -0.20 -4.73
N VAL A 73 0.43 -0.89 -3.87
CA VAL A 73 -0.97 -1.23 -4.12
C VAL A 73 -1.84 -0.34 -3.26
N TYR A 74 -2.85 0.26 -3.88
CA TYR A 74 -3.93 0.98 -3.24
C TYR A 74 -5.21 0.16 -3.34
N VAL A 75 -5.97 0.09 -2.25
CA VAL A 75 -7.26 -0.60 -2.20
C VAL A 75 -8.31 0.32 -1.58
N GLY A 76 -9.51 0.28 -2.13
CA GLY A 76 -10.66 1.00 -1.63
C GLY A 76 -11.97 0.36 -2.08
N LYS A 77 -13.07 1.09 -1.89
CA LYS A 77 -14.40 0.73 -2.36
C LYS A 77 -15.11 1.94 -2.96
N ASP A 78 -15.97 1.69 -3.94
CA ASP A 78 -16.91 2.67 -4.46
C ASP A 78 -18.15 2.78 -3.56
N ASP A 79 -19.03 3.74 -3.86
CA ASP A 79 -20.17 4.07 -3.00
C ASP A 79 -21.19 2.94 -2.87
N ASP A 80 -21.29 2.07 -3.85
CA ASP A 80 -22.11 0.85 -3.82
C ASP A 80 -21.45 -0.31 -3.04
N TYR A 81 -20.30 -0.04 -2.42
CA TYR A 81 -19.42 -0.97 -1.70
C TYR A 81 -18.60 -1.90 -2.60
N SER A 82 -18.53 -1.65 -3.91
CA SER A 82 -17.72 -2.47 -4.81
C SER A 82 -16.22 -2.26 -4.60
N PRO A 83 -15.41 -3.32 -4.45
CA PRO A 83 -13.97 -3.17 -4.30
C PRO A 83 -13.32 -2.61 -5.55
N LYS A 84 -12.28 -1.80 -5.34
CA LYS A 84 -11.38 -1.31 -6.37
C LYS A 84 -9.95 -1.34 -5.88
N ALA A 85 -9.02 -1.56 -6.80
CA ALA A 85 -7.60 -1.53 -6.51
C ALA A 85 -6.82 -0.87 -7.64
N MET A 86 -5.66 -0.34 -7.29
CA MET A 86 -4.70 0.22 -8.23
C MET A 86 -3.29 -0.15 -7.80
N VAL A 87 -2.48 -0.62 -8.75
CA VAL A 87 -1.04 -0.81 -8.55
C VAL A 87 -0.30 0.33 -9.23
N VAL A 88 0.76 0.83 -8.59
CA VAL A 88 1.64 1.87 -9.10
C VAL A 88 3.08 1.37 -9.00
N PHE A 89 3.75 1.23 -10.15
CA PHE A 89 5.14 0.81 -10.29
C PHE A 89 6.07 2.02 -10.39
N ASP A 90 7.17 2.02 -9.63
CA ASP A 90 8.25 3.00 -9.73
C ASP A 90 9.14 2.71 -10.94
N THR A 91 8.74 3.23 -12.09
CA THR A 91 9.45 3.02 -13.36
C THR A 91 9.26 4.20 -14.29
N GLN A 92 10.36 4.60 -14.93
CA GLN A 92 10.34 5.64 -15.94
C GLN A 92 9.55 5.19 -17.17
N CYS A 93 8.73 6.09 -17.70
CA CYS A 93 7.90 5.86 -18.87
C CYS A 93 7.66 7.18 -19.63
N LYS A 94 7.10 7.10 -20.84
CA LYS A 94 6.79 8.31 -21.61
C LYS A 94 5.59 9.02 -20.96
N PRO A 95 5.70 10.29 -20.55
CA PRO A 95 4.60 11.04 -19.93
C PRO A 95 3.26 10.90 -20.65
N ASN A 96 2.18 10.67 -19.90
CA ASN A 96 0.80 10.53 -20.40
C ASN A 96 0.61 9.42 -21.46
N SER A 97 1.57 8.50 -21.59
CA SER A 97 1.42 7.37 -22.52
C SER A 97 0.55 6.27 -21.95
N VAL A 98 -0.04 5.50 -22.86
CA VAL A 98 -0.73 4.25 -22.55
C VAL A 98 0.02 3.13 -23.25
N ILE A 99 0.28 2.05 -22.53
CA ILE A 99 0.97 0.86 -23.02
C ILE A 99 -0.05 -0.27 -23.02
N GLU A 100 -0.39 -0.78 -24.21
CA GLU A 100 -1.15 -2.01 -24.34
C GLU A 100 -0.23 -3.20 -24.02
N THR A 101 -0.72 -4.09 -23.17
CA THR A 101 0.02 -5.30 -22.78
C THR A 101 -0.50 -6.51 -23.54
N ASP A 102 0.30 -7.56 -23.63
CA ASP A 102 -0.14 -8.85 -24.18
C ASP A 102 -1.13 -9.59 -23.26
N SER A 103 -1.32 -9.12 -22.02
CA SER A 103 -2.30 -9.67 -21.10
C SER A 103 -3.70 -9.19 -21.47
N LEU A 104 -4.66 -10.10 -21.53
CA LEU A 104 -6.03 -9.81 -21.94
C LEU A 104 -7.00 -9.89 -20.77
N TYR A 105 -8.06 -9.08 -20.82
CA TYR A 105 -9.29 -9.33 -20.08
C TYR A 105 -10.01 -10.56 -20.63
N SER A 106 -10.96 -11.12 -19.87
CA SER A 106 -11.86 -12.20 -20.34
C SER A 106 -12.65 -11.82 -21.59
N SER A 107 -12.85 -10.52 -21.84
CA SER A 107 -13.45 -9.97 -23.06
C SER A 107 -12.55 -10.04 -24.31
N GLY A 108 -11.28 -10.42 -24.16
CA GLY A 108 -10.27 -10.41 -25.21
C GLY A 108 -9.60 -9.05 -25.45
N LYS A 109 -9.99 -8.00 -24.71
CA LYS A 109 -9.33 -6.69 -24.79
C LYS A 109 -7.99 -6.68 -24.06
N PRO A 110 -6.95 -6.00 -24.58
CA PRO A 110 -5.70 -5.80 -23.87
C PRO A 110 -5.89 -5.06 -22.54
N LYS A 111 -5.13 -5.48 -21.51
CA LYS A 111 -4.92 -4.69 -20.30
C LYS A 111 -3.93 -3.58 -20.61
N THR A 112 -4.16 -2.40 -20.04
CA THR A 112 -3.37 -1.20 -20.33
C THR A 112 -2.67 -0.67 -19.08
N LEU A 113 -1.39 -0.35 -19.23
CA LEU A 113 -0.65 0.42 -18.23
C LEU A 113 -0.66 1.90 -18.63
N HIS A 114 -0.84 2.78 -17.66
CA HIS A 114 -0.90 4.22 -17.87
C HIS A 114 0.32 4.89 -17.21
N CYS A 115 0.99 5.76 -17.94
CA CYS A 115 2.11 6.53 -17.41
C CYS A 115 1.63 7.85 -16.80
N THR A 116 2.19 8.22 -15.65
CA THR A 116 1.90 9.50 -15.00
C THR A 116 2.32 10.70 -15.86
N PRO A 117 1.74 11.89 -15.64
CA PRO A 117 2.16 13.12 -16.32
C PRO A 117 3.65 13.45 -16.11
N GLU A 118 4.22 13.05 -14.98
CA GLU A 118 5.64 13.26 -14.65
C GLU A 118 6.56 12.29 -15.39
N GLY A 119 6.05 11.16 -15.90
CA GLY A 119 6.83 10.14 -16.58
C GLY A 119 7.63 9.22 -15.66
N ASP A 120 7.35 9.24 -14.36
CA ASP A 120 8.12 8.51 -13.35
C ASP A 120 7.46 7.21 -12.87
N ARG A 121 6.20 6.96 -13.24
CA ARG A 121 5.41 5.83 -12.73
C ARG A 121 4.46 5.27 -13.78
N LEU A 122 4.25 3.95 -13.71
CA LEU A 122 3.17 3.26 -14.41
C LEU A 122 2.10 2.83 -13.42
N TYR A 123 0.83 2.92 -13.80
CA TYR A 123 -0.27 2.42 -12.99
C TYR A 123 -1.26 1.57 -13.78
N TYR A 124 -1.91 0.66 -13.08
CA TYR A 124 -3.00 -0.18 -13.56
C TYR A 124 -4.07 -0.30 -12.49
N ALA A 125 -5.33 -0.13 -12.87
CA ALA A 125 -6.47 -0.14 -11.97
C ALA A 125 -7.49 -1.20 -12.37
N VAL A 126 -8.12 -1.78 -11.36
CA VAL A 126 -9.16 -2.81 -11.48
C VAL A 126 -10.31 -2.50 -10.52
N SER A 127 -11.50 -2.90 -10.92
CA SER A 127 -12.70 -2.89 -10.08
C SER A 127 -13.44 -4.21 -10.26
N TRP A 128 -14.14 -4.61 -9.21
CA TRP A 128 -14.93 -5.84 -9.20
C TRP A 128 -16.37 -5.50 -8.87
N GLU A 129 -17.32 -6.23 -9.46
CA GLU A 129 -18.73 -6.06 -9.11
C GLU A 129 -19.11 -6.83 -7.85
N GLY A 130 -20.15 -6.35 -7.15
CA GLY A 130 -20.59 -6.92 -5.88
C GLY A 130 -19.82 -6.35 -4.69
N LYS A 131 -19.99 -6.94 -3.51
CA LYS A 131 -19.42 -6.43 -2.25
C LYS A 131 -18.40 -7.37 -1.61
N ASP A 132 -18.10 -8.47 -2.28
CA ASP A 132 -17.21 -9.50 -1.78
C ASP A 132 -15.77 -8.98 -1.73
N THR A 133 -15.01 -9.41 -0.74
CA THR A 133 -13.58 -9.09 -0.59
C THR A 133 -12.70 -10.34 -0.61
N ASP A 134 -13.29 -11.54 -0.74
CA ASP A 134 -12.56 -12.79 -1.02
C ASP A 134 -12.09 -12.82 -2.48
N ILE A 135 -11.20 -11.88 -2.80
CA ILE A 135 -10.70 -11.62 -4.14
C ILE A 135 -9.19 -11.77 -4.13
N TYR A 136 -8.70 -12.74 -4.88
CA TYR A 136 -7.29 -12.85 -5.19
C TYR A 136 -7.00 -12.17 -6.53
N TRP A 137 -6.30 -11.04 -6.47
CA TRP A 137 -5.87 -10.28 -7.63
C TRP A 137 -4.45 -10.67 -8.04
N HIS A 138 -4.33 -11.33 -9.19
CA HIS A 138 -3.06 -11.68 -9.79
C HIS A 138 -3.03 -11.25 -11.26
N ASP A 139 -2.02 -10.47 -11.65
CA ASP A 139 -1.83 -10.03 -13.03
C ASP A 139 -0.35 -9.90 -13.41
N ASN A 140 -0.03 -10.25 -14.66
CA ASN A 140 1.29 -10.05 -15.27
C ASN A 140 1.15 -9.17 -16.52
N LEU A 141 1.51 -7.90 -16.37
CA LEU A 141 1.29 -6.83 -17.34
C LEU A 141 2.56 -6.59 -18.16
N GLY A 142 3.04 -7.62 -18.86
CA GLY A 142 4.29 -7.54 -19.63
C GLY A 142 5.54 -7.49 -18.75
N GLY A 143 5.56 -8.29 -17.67
CA GLY A 143 6.65 -8.34 -16.70
C GLY A 143 6.41 -7.50 -15.44
N PHE A 144 5.42 -6.61 -15.46
CA PHE A 144 4.93 -5.92 -14.27
C PHE A 144 3.90 -6.79 -13.57
N VAL A 145 4.33 -7.47 -12.51
CA VAL A 145 3.51 -8.44 -11.79
C VAL A 145 2.91 -7.79 -10.53
N VAL A 146 1.62 -8.03 -10.32
CA VAL A 146 0.91 -7.72 -9.08
C VAL A 146 0.24 -8.99 -8.56
N ASP A 147 0.30 -9.17 -7.25
CA ASP A 147 -0.19 -10.34 -6.54
C ASP A 147 -0.69 -9.91 -5.17
N GLU A 148 -2.02 -9.88 -5.00
CA GLU A 148 -2.68 -9.38 -3.80
C GLU A 148 -3.91 -10.19 -3.44
N ASP A 149 -3.97 -10.60 -2.19
CA ASP A 149 -5.19 -11.12 -1.58
C ASP A 149 -5.93 -9.97 -0.87
N LEU A 150 -7.11 -9.61 -1.38
CA LEU A 150 -7.95 -8.57 -0.79
C LEU A 150 -8.62 -9.02 0.52
N ALA A 151 -8.70 -10.33 0.79
CA ALA A 151 -9.24 -10.85 2.05
C ALA A 151 -8.34 -10.48 3.24
N GLU A 152 -7.06 -10.21 2.99
CA GLU A 152 -6.13 -9.75 4.02
C GLU A 152 -6.36 -8.29 4.42
N TRP A 153 -7.13 -7.52 3.65
CA TRP A 153 -7.32 -6.09 3.89
C TRP A 153 -8.56 -5.82 4.76
N ASP A 154 -8.39 -5.09 5.87
CA ASP A 154 -9.53 -4.61 6.66
C ASP A 154 -10.19 -3.40 5.98
N LEU A 155 -11.10 -3.68 5.05
CA LEU A 155 -11.89 -2.65 4.36
C LEU A 155 -13.06 -2.11 5.21
N SER A 156 -13.23 -2.55 6.45
CA SER A 156 -14.33 -2.09 7.31
C SER A 156 -14.24 -0.60 7.63
N VAL A 157 -13.03 -0.03 7.63
CA VAL A 157 -12.81 1.42 7.78
C VAL A 157 -13.44 2.19 6.63
N VAL A 158 -13.32 1.67 5.40
CA VAL A 158 -13.92 2.26 4.20
C VAL A 158 -15.45 2.07 4.24
N ASP A 159 -15.93 0.90 4.64
CA ASP A 159 -17.37 0.62 4.75
C ASP A 159 -18.09 1.55 5.75
N LYS A 160 -17.47 1.79 6.91
CA LYS A 160 -17.98 2.75 7.91
C LYS A 160 -18.08 4.15 7.31
N TYR A 161 -17.08 4.56 6.53
CA TYR A 161 -17.06 5.86 5.89
C TYR A 161 -18.18 6.02 4.86
N ILE A 162 -18.33 5.05 3.94
CA ILE A 162 -19.41 5.04 2.94
C ILE A 162 -20.80 5.08 3.62
N THR A 163 -20.98 4.33 4.70
CA THR A 163 -22.22 4.33 5.49
C THR A 163 -22.54 5.73 6.04
N LEU A 164 -21.54 6.40 6.63
CA LEU A 164 -21.70 7.75 7.18
C LEU A 164 -21.97 8.80 6.10
N LEU A 165 -21.33 8.68 4.93
CA LEU A 165 -21.61 9.54 3.79
C LEU A 165 -23.07 9.43 3.35
N LYS A 166 -23.55 8.20 3.12
CA LYS A 166 -24.94 7.95 2.72
C LYS A 166 -25.96 8.48 3.72
N ALA A 167 -25.67 8.37 5.02
CA ALA A 167 -26.54 8.91 6.06
C ALA A 167 -26.65 10.45 5.99
N LYS A 168 -25.56 11.15 5.64
CA LYS A 168 -25.55 12.62 5.50
C LYS A 168 -26.26 13.11 4.24
N THR A 169 -26.28 12.32 3.17
CA THR A 169 -26.93 12.70 1.91
C THR A 169 -28.43 12.39 1.86
N LEU A 170 -28.93 11.57 2.79
CA LEU A 170 -30.33 11.17 2.88
C LEU A 170 -31.15 12.02 3.88
N GLY A 171 -30.50 12.91 4.65
CA GLY A 171 -31.14 13.84 5.59
C GLY A 171 -31.19 15.24 5.04
#